data_AF-A0AA35PIE5-F1
#
_entry.id   AF-A0AA35PIE5-F1
#
_cell.length_a   1.000
_cell.length_b   1.000
_cell.length_c   1.000
_cell.angle_alpha   90.00
_cell.angle_beta   90.00
_cell.angle_gamma   90.00
#
_symmetry.space_group_name_H-M   'P 1'
#
loop_
_entity.id
_entity.type
_entity.pdbx_description
1 polymer ?
#
loop_
_entity_poly.entity_id
_entity_poly.type
_entity_poly.pdbx_seq_one_letter_code
_entity_poly.pdbx_strand_id
1 'polypeptide(L)'
;MAAPTVIPDTVSVRKAVSLINAIDTGKFSRLLSRILQKLHLKAESTFTEEEEEKLQAAFSVEKQDLHLVLETIAFILEQAVYHNLKPTVLQQQLEHSKLDHDKAEVFATTWAAAGPETVEKFRQRTLSPQKVTVTETHRKYFFIGTEGTQ
;
A
#
# COMPACT_ATOMS: atom_id res chain seq x y z
N MET A 1 -4.65 16.34 -20.21
CA MET A 1 -5.39 15.19 -19.66
C MET A 1 -4.75 14.87 -18.32
N ALA A 2 -5.41 15.17 -17.20
CA ALA A 2 -4.87 14.83 -15.89
C ALA A 2 -5.04 13.32 -15.67
N ALA A 3 -3.94 12.60 -15.45
CA ALA A 3 -4.01 11.22 -15.01
C ALA A 3 -4.85 11.18 -13.71
N PRO A 4 -5.74 10.19 -13.54
CA PRO A 4 -6.50 10.07 -12.31
C PRO A 4 -5.52 9.99 -11.14
N THR A 5 -5.67 10.89 -10.17
CA THR A 5 -4.86 10.89 -8.96
C THR A 5 -5.23 9.68 -8.13
N VAL A 6 -4.36 8.67 -8.15
CA VAL A 6 -4.62 7.38 -7.49
C VAL A 6 -4.26 7.45 -6.01
N ILE A 7 -3.31 8.30 -5.67
CA ILE A 7 -2.83 8.50 -4.30
C ILE A 7 -3.50 9.77 -3.74
N PRO A 8 -4.45 9.63 -2.79
CA PRO A 8 -5.16 10.79 -2.28
C PRO A 8 -4.24 11.66 -1.41
N ASP A 9 -4.24 12.98 -1.64
CA ASP A 9 -3.46 13.95 -0.83
C ASP A 9 -4.14 14.20 0.53
N THR A 10 -4.09 13.19 1.39
CA THR A 10 -4.61 13.25 2.76
C THR A 10 -3.48 13.45 3.76
N VAL A 11 -3.82 13.94 4.96
CA VAL A 11 -2.85 14.11 6.06
C VAL A 11 -2.17 12.77 6.38
N SER A 12 -2.94 11.68 6.41
CA SER A 12 -2.47 10.33 6.66
C SER A 12 -1.48 9.85 5.60
N VAL A 13 -1.77 10.05 4.30
CA VAL A 13 -0.84 9.68 3.22
C VAL A 13 0.43 10.52 3.28
N ARG A 14 0.35 11.84 3.52
CA ARG A 14 1.55 12.69 3.66
C ARG A 14 2.41 12.27 4.84
N LYS A 15 1.80 11.88 5.96
CA LYS A 15 2.52 11.34 7.12
C LYS A 15 3.20 10.00 6.76
N ALA A 16 2.48 9.08 6.11
CA ALA A 16 3.02 7.81 5.64
C ALA A 16 4.20 8.00 4.68
N VAL A 17 4.09 8.91 3.71
CA VAL A 17 5.16 9.24 2.77
C VAL A 17 6.39 9.77 3.49
N SER A 18 6.20 10.63 4.50
CA SER A 18 7.31 11.14 5.32
C SER A 18 8.02 10.03 6.09
N LEU A 19 7.24 9.08 6.64
CA LEU A 19 7.78 7.90 7.32
C LEU A 19 8.54 6.99 6.33
N ILE A 20 7.98 6.74 5.15
CA ILE A 20 8.62 5.94 4.10
C ILE A 20 9.94 6.56 3.66
N ASN A 21 9.99 7.88 3.52
CA ASN A 21 11.21 8.60 3.15
C ASN A 21 12.30 8.48 4.24
N ALA A 22 11.92 8.37 5.52
CA ALA A 22 12.85 8.14 6.63
C ALA A 22 13.39 6.71 6.70
N ILE A 23 12.71 5.74 6.04
CA ILE A 23 13.13 4.34 6.00
C ILE A 23 14.28 4.15 5.01
N ASP A 24 15.25 3.31 5.37
CA ASP A 24 16.31 2.87 4.46
C ASP A 24 15.74 2.18 3.20
N THR A 25 16.25 2.53 2.02
CA THR A 25 15.77 2.00 0.73
C THR A 25 15.81 0.46 0.68
N GLY A 26 16.87 -0.16 1.20
CA GLY A 26 17.00 -1.61 1.22
C GLY A 26 15.94 -2.29 2.09
N LYS A 27 15.64 -1.70 3.25
CA LYS A 27 14.55 -2.20 4.11
C LYS A 27 13.18 -1.97 3.48
N PHE A 28 12.96 -0.80 2.88
CA PHE A 28 11.72 -0.47 2.19
C PHE A 28 11.43 -1.44 1.03
N SER A 29 12.43 -1.74 0.19
CA SER A 29 12.30 -2.70 -0.92
C SER A 29 11.85 -4.08 -0.45
N ARG A 30 12.41 -4.55 0.67
CA ARG A 30 12.03 -5.83 1.29
C ARG A 30 10.58 -5.80 1.80
N LEU A 31 10.20 -4.74 2.48
CA LEU A 31 8.84 -4.56 3.01
C LEU A 31 7.82 -4.49 1.87
N LEU A 32 8.09 -3.70 0.84
CA LEU A 32 7.24 -3.58 -0.33
C LEU A 32 7.02 -4.93 -1.02
N SER A 33 8.10 -5.67 -1.25
CA SER A 33 8.02 -7.00 -1.86
C SER A 33 7.19 -7.96 -1.00
N ARG A 34 7.33 -7.90 0.34
CA ARG A 34 6.52 -8.70 1.26
C ARG A 34 5.04 -8.34 1.21
N ILE A 35 4.70 -7.05 1.23
CA ILE A 35 3.31 -6.59 1.15
C ILE A 35 2.70 -7.02 -0.19
N LEU A 36 3.41 -6.82 -1.31
CA LEU A 36 2.95 -7.24 -2.63
C LEU A 36 2.67 -8.75 -2.69
N GLN A 37 3.60 -9.55 -2.15
CA GLN A 37 3.46 -11.00 -2.06
C GLN A 37 2.29 -11.42 -1.16
N LYS A 38 1.96 -10.64 -0.13
CA LYS A 38 0.86 -10.92 0.80
C LYS A 38 -0.46 -10.23 0.42
N LEU A 39 -0.46 -9.33 -0.57
CA LEU A 39 -1.62 -8.56 -1.00
C LEU A 39 -2.79 -9.44 -1.42
N HIS A 40 -2.48 -10.60 -2.01
CA HIS A 40 -3.47 -11.58 -2.44
C HIS A 40 -4.09 -12.39 -1.28
N LEU A 41 -3.55 -12.30 -0.06
CA LEU A 41 -4.00 -13.05 1.12
C LEU A 41 -4.84 -12.14 2.05
N LYS A 42 -5.93 -11.53 1.54
CA LYS A 42 -6.90 -10.66 2.29
C LYS A 42 -7.43 -11.19 3.64
N ALA A 43 -7.13 -12.43 4.03
CA ALA A 43 -7.66 -13.11 5.23
C ALA A 43 -6.66 -13.18 6.40
N GLU A 44 -5.38 -12.90 6.19
CA GLU A 44 -4.34 -12.95 7.23
C GLU A 44 -3.65 -11.59 7.34
N SER A 45 -3.35 -11.18 8.57
CA SER A 45 -2.49 -10.02 8.84
C SER A 45 -1.21 -10.12 8.00
N THR A 46 -0.85 -9.07 7.26
CA THR A 46 0.33 -9.06 6.37
C THR A 46 1.63 -9.46 7.08
N PHE A 47 1.69 -9.10 8.37
CA PHE A 47 2.79 -9.40 9.29
C PHE A 47 2.20 -9.97 10.60
N THR A 48 2.96 -10.82 11.28
CA THR A 48 2.64 -11.29 12.64
C THR A 48 3.09 -10.26 13.68
N GLU A 49 2.58 -10.34 14.92
CA GLU A 49 3.00 -9.41 16.01
C GLU A 49 4.52 -9.34 16.16
N GLU A 50 5.23 -10.48 16.13
CA GLU A 50 6.70 -10.51 16.19
C GLU A 50 7.37 -9.79 14.99
N GLU A 51 6.80 -9.94 13.78
CA GLU A 51 7.32 -9.22 12.61
C GLU A 51 7.05 -7.71 12.73
N GLU A 52 5.87 -7.32 13.21
CA GLU A 52 5.55 -5.92 13.45
C GLU A 52 6.47 -5.28 14.48
N GLU A 53 6.82 -5.98 15.57
CA GLU A 53 7.80 -5.51 16.55
C GLU A 53 9.19 -5.34 15.92
N LYS A 54 9.62 -6.30 15.09
CA LYS A 54 10.88 -6.19 14.35
C LYS A 54 10.87 -5.02 13.35
N LEU A 55 9.76 -4.80 12.67
CA LEU A 55 9.62 -3.68 11.72
C LEU A 55 9.60 -2.34 12.47
N GLN A 56 8.88 -2.23 13.59
CA GLN A 56 8.92 -1.05 14.47
C GLN A 56 10.35 -0.74 14.90
N ALA A 57 11.10 -1.75 15.38
CA ALA A 57 12.51 -1.57 15.74
C ALA A 57 13.41 -1.24 14.53
N ALA A 58 13.18 -1.88 13.38
CA ALA A 58 13.99 -1.68 12.18
C ALA A 58 13.79 -0.31 11.53
N PHE A 59 12.58 0.25 11.61
CA PHE A 59 12.24 1.57 11.08
C PHE A 59 12.28 2.65 12.15
N SER A 60 12.40 2.26 13.42
CA SER A 60 12.36 3.15 14.58
C SER A 60 11.07 4.00 14.61
N VAL A 61 9.92 3.35 14.35
CA VAL A 61 8.58 3.96 14.31
C VAL A 61 7.65 3.30 15.31
N GLU A 62 6.60 4.02 15.71
CA GLU A 62 5.55 3.47 16.58
C GLU A 62 4.63 2.49 15.82
N LYS A 63 3.94 1.61 16.56
CA LYS A 63 2.96 0.66 15.99
C LYS A 63 1.93 1.32 15.07
N GLN A 64 1.41 2.48 15.47
CA GLN A 64 0.41 3.22 14.70
C GLN A 64 1.00 3.74 13.37
N ASP A 65 2.23 4.25 13.41
CA ASP A 65 2.93 4.75 12.23
C ASP A 65 3.34 3.62 11.29
N LEU A 66 3.77 2.47 11.83
CA LEU A 66 4.02 1.27 11.04
C LEU A 66 2.73 0.86 10.31
N HIS A 67 1.62 0.71 11.02
CA HIS A 67 0.32 0.37 10.43
C HIS A 67 -0.07 1.36 9.33
N LEU A 68 0.09 2.66 9.57
CA LEU A 68 -0.21 3.69 8.59
C LEU A 68 0.63 3.53 7.31
N VAL A 69 1.93 3.25 7.43
CA VAL A 69 2.81 2.98 6.29
C VAL A 69 2.37 1.72 5.54
N LEU A 70 2.11 0.63 6.26
CA LEU A 70 1.66 -0.64 5.70
C LEU A 70 0.35 -0.49 4.93
N GLU A 71 -0.65 0.17 5.52
CA GLU A 71 -1.94 0.42 4.89
C GLU A 71 -1.79 1.32 3.67
N THR A 72 -0.95 2.35 3.74
CA THR A 72 -0.70 3.24 2.60
C THR A 72 -0.08 2.49 1.43
N ILE A 73 0.93 1.64 1.68
CA ILE A 73 1.58 0.83 0.65
C ILE A 73 0.60 -0.19 0.06
N ALA A 74 -0.14 -0.91 0.92
CA ALA A 74 -1.15 -1.87 0.49
C ALA A 74 -2.22 -1.20 -0.38
N PHE A 75 -2.74 -0.05 0.06
CA PHE A 75 -3.72 0.73 -0.69
C PHE A 75 -3.19 1.14 -2.07
N ILE A 76 -1.97 1.68 -2.15
CA ILE A 76 -1.34 2.07 -3.41
C ILE A 76 -1.23 0.86 -4.36
N LEU A 77 -0.82 -0.30 -3.84
CA LEU A 77 -0.71 -1.53 -4.63
C LEU A 77 -2.09 -2.04 -5.06
N GLU A 78 -3.10 -2.01 -4.21
CA GLU A 78 -4.48 -2.36 -4.57
C GLU A 78 -5.00 -1.47 -5.68
N GLN A 79 -4.76 -0.15 -5.60
CA GLN A 79 -5.14 0.76 -6.68
C GLN A 79 -4.36 0.48 -7.96
N ALA A 80 -3.07 0.16 -7.85
CA ALA A 80 -2.24 -0.21 -8.99
C ALA A 80 -2.75 -1.49 -9.67
N VAL A 81 -3.21 -2.48 -8.89
CA VAL A 81 -3.87 -3.68 -9.39
C VAL A 81 -5.19 -3.33 -10.09
N TYR A 82 -6.04 -2.57 -9.39
CA TYR A 82 -7.41 -2.28 -9.82
C TYR A 82 -7.45 -1.47 -11.12
N HIS A 83 -6.59 -0.46 -11.23
CA HIS A 83 -6.46 0.38 -12.41
C HIS A 83 -5.44 -0.15 -13.42
N ASN A 84 -4.79 -1.29 -13.13
CA ASN A 84 -3.71 -1.88 -13.93
C ASN A 84 -2.65 -0.83 -14.33
N LEU A 85 -2.14 -0.12 -13.31
CA LEU A 85 -1.21 0.98 -13.51
C LEU A 85 0.12 0.48 -14.05
N LYS A 86 0.70 1.24 -14.98
CA LYS A 86 2.07 1.00 -15.44
C LYS A 86 3.06 1.43 -14.36
N PRO A 87 4.21 0.73 -14.21
CA PRO A 87 5.23 1.08 -13.22
C PRO A 87 5.70 2.54 -13.32
N THR A 88 5.85 3.06 -14.54
CA THR A 88 6.20 4.47 -14.80
C THR A 88 5.13 5.43 -14.27
N VAL A 89 3.85 5.09 -14.39
CA VAL A 89 2.74 5.93 -13.89
C VAL A 89 2.70 5.89 -12.36
N LEU A 90 2.93 4.71 -11.78
CA LEU A 90 3.01 4.53 -10.33
C LEU A 90 4.15 5.38 -9.74
N GLN A 91 5.33 5.36 -10.36
CA GLN A 91 6.47 6.19 -9.97
C GLN A 91 6.09 7.67 -9.94
N GLN A 92 5.53 8.19 -11.03
CA GLN A 92 5.15 9.60 -11.13
C GLN A 92 4.11 10.01 -10.10
N GLN A 93 3.15 9.13 -9.77
CA GLN A 93 2.16 9.40 -8.71
C GLN A 93 2.81 9.49 -7.33
N LEU A 94 3.76 8.61 -7.04
CA LEU A 94 4.51 8.63 -5.77
C LEU A 94 5.37 9.88 -5.64
N GLU A 95 6.08 10.25 -6.69
CA GLU A 95 6.89 11.48 -6.75
C GLU A 95 6.02 12.73 -6.58
N HIS A 96 4.84 12.74 -7.19
CA HIS A 96 3.85 13.82 -6.98
C HIS A 96 3.47 13.91 -5.49
N SER A 97 3.32 12.77 -4.83
CA SER A 97 3.01 12.70 -3.39
C SER A 97 4.16 13.11 -2.47
N LYS A 98 5.30 13.60 -3.00
CA LYS A 98 6.53 13.94 -2.28
C LYS A 98 7.32 12.73 -1.76
N LEU A 99 7.08 11.54 -2.31
CA LEU A 99 7.96 10.39 -2.05
C LEU A 99 9.32 10.64 -2.72
N ASP A 100 10.40 10.21 -2.07
CA ASP A 100 11.74 10.31 -2.62
C ASP A 100 11.85 9.49 -3.92
N HIS A 101 12.62 10.01 -4.90
CA HIS A 101 12.78 9.37 -6.21
C HIS A 101 13.32 7.94 -6.09
N ASP A 102 14.27 7.72 -5.18
CA ASP A 102 14.89 6.42 -4.92
C ASP A 102 13.85 5.40 -4.43
N LYS A 103 12.93 5.85 -3.55
CA LYS A 103 11.81 5.04 -3.06
C LYS A 103 10.76 4.79 -4.14
N ALA A 104 10.47 5.80 -4.96
CA ALA A 104 9.53 5.68 -6.08
C ALA A 104 10.05 4.70 -7.14
N GLU A 105 11.36 4.73 -7.42
CA GLU A 105 12.02 3.79 -8.34
C GLU A 105 11.95 2.36 -7.82
N VAL A 106 12.22 2.12 -6.52
CA VAL A 106 12.02 0.81 -5.90
C VAL A 106 10.58 0.34 -6.08
N PHE A 107 9.60 1.23 -5.85
CA PHE A 107 8.19 0.92 -6.04
C PHE A 107 7.87 0.49 -7.47
N ALA A 108 8.34 1.28 -8.43
CA ALA A 108 8.13 1.03 -9.85
C ALA A 108 8.80 -0.27 -10.29
N THR A 109 10.01 -0.55 -9.81
CA THR A 109 10.80 -1.74 -10.16
C THR A 109 10.16 -3.01 -9.60
N THR A 110 9.78 -3.00 -8.31
CA THR A 110 9.08 -4.12 -7.69
C THR A 110 7.72 -4.36 -8.36
N TRP A 111 6.99 -3.29 -8.69
CA TRP A 111 5.72 -3.40 -9.42
C TRP A 111 5.91 -3.87 -10.87
N ALA A 112 6.96 -3.46 -11.56
CA ALA A 112 7.25 -3.94 -12.91
C ALA A 112 7.52 -5.45 -12.93
N ALA A 113 8.24 -5.96 -11.92
CA ALA A 113 8.59 -7.37 -11.81
C ALA A 113 7.41 -8.25 -11.40
N ALA A 114 6.61 -7.83 -10.41
CA ALA A 114 5.60 -8.69 -9.79
C ALA A 114 4.16 -8.16 -9.88
N GLY A 115 3.95 -6.94 -10.35
CA GLY A 115 2.64 -6.34 -10.63
C GLY A 115 1.77 -7.14 -11.60
N PRO A 116 2.25 -7.56 -12.79
CA PRO A 116 1.41 -8.33 -13.73
C PRO A 116 0.93 -9.66 -13.14
N GLU A 117 1.80 -10.40 -12.44
CA GLU A 117 1.41 -11.63 -11.74
C GLU A 117 0.41 -11.34 -10.62
N THR A 118 0.62 -10.27 -9.85
CA THR A 118 -0.27 -9.85 -8.77
C THR A 118 -1.66 -9.49 -9.31
N VAL A 119 -1.73 -8.75 -10.43
CA VAL A 119 -2.98 -8.39 -11.11
C VAL A 119 -3.72 -9.65 -11.57
N GLU A 120 -3.00 -10.61 -12.14
CA GLU A 120 -3.61 -11.86 -12.60
C GLU A 120 -4.15 -12.69 -11.43
N LYS A 121 -3.39 -12.84 -10.35
CA LYS A 121 -3.85 -13.53 -9.12
C LYS A 121 -5.07 -12.83 -8.50
N PHE A 122 -5.09 -11.51 -8.48
CA PHE A 122 -6.23 -10.74 -7.97
C PHE A 122 -7.46 -10.94 -8.86
N ARG A 123 -7.30 -10.88 -10.19
CA ARG A 123 -8.38 -11.18 -11.15
C ARG A 123 -8.92 -12.59 -10.98
N GLN A 124 -8.05 -13.61 -10.91
CA GLN A 124 -8.48 -15.01 -10.75
C GLN A 124 -9.30 -15.20 -9.46
N ARG A 125 -8.92 -14.50 -8.38
CA ARG A 125 -9.67 -14.54 -7.12
C ARG A 125 -11.00 -13.79 -7.21
N THR A 126 -11.03 -12.60 -7.82
CA THR A 126 -12.27 -11.83 -8.04
C THR A 126 -13.23 -12.54 -9.00
N LEU A 127 -12.71 -13.30 -9.97
CA LEU A 127 -13.48 -14.10 -10.93
C LEU A 127 -13.87 -15.49 -10.40
N SER A 128 -13.35 -15.90 -9.23
CA SER A 128 -13.83 -17.11 -8.58
C SER A 128 -15.30 -16.87 -8.17
N PRO A 129 -16.27 -17.67 -8.64
CA PRO A 129 -17.69 -17.50 -8.32
C PRO A 129 -17.97 -18.00 -6.90
N GLN A 130 -17.36 -17.38 -5.89
CA GLN A 130 -17.79 -17.51 -4.52
C GLN A 130 -18.56 -16.26 -4.18
N LYS A 131 -19.89 -16.34 -4.39
CA LYS A 131 -20.93 -15.40 -3.94
C LYS A 131 -20.38 -14.08 -3.39
N VAL A 132 -20.29 -13.08 -4.26
CA VAL A 132 -20.19 -11.68 -3.85
C VAL A 132 -21.49 -11.28 -3.16
N THR A 133 -21.67 -11.68 -1.90
CA THR A 133 -22.65 -11.02 -1.04
C THR A 133 -22.08 -9.66 -0.73
N VAL A 134 -22.81 -8.64 -1.19
CA VAL A 134 -22.50 -7.23 -1.08
C VAL A 134 -22.25 -6.85 0.40
N THR A 135 -21.01 -6.92 0.85
CA THR A 135 -20.58 -6.34 2.15
C THR A 135 -19.19 -5.73 2.05
N GLU A 136 -18.74 -5.32 0.86
CA GLU A 136 -17.54 -4.47 0.71
C GLU A 136 -17.92 -2.99 0.86
N THR A 137 -18.71 -2.67 1.89
CA THR A 137 -19.02 -1.30 2.32
C THR A 137 -18.20 -0.89 3.56
N HIS A 138 -17.63 -1.83 4.32
CA HIS A 138 -17.08 -1.50 5.65
C HIS A 138 -15.58 -1.18 5.75
N ARG A 139 -14.75 -1.40 4.72
CA ARG A 139 -13.30 -1.05 4.83
C ARG A 139 -12.96 0.40 4.50
N LYS A 140 -13.87 1.16 3.88
CA LYS A 140 -13.64 2.57 3.53
C LYS A 140 -13.84 3.53 4.70
N TYR A 141 -14.35 3.06 5.84
CA TYR A 141 -14.69 3.88 7.00
C TYR A 141 -13.58 4.01 8.05
N PHE A 142 -12.48 3.25 7.94
CA PHE A 142 -11.41 3.32 8.94
C PHE A 142 -10.49 4.55 8.78
N PHE A 143 -10.60 5.28 7.65
CA PHE A 143 -9.85 6.52 7.38
C PHE A 143 -10.61 7.80 7.72
N ILE A 144 -11.87 7.73 8.15
CA ILE A 144 -12.64 8.91 8.55
C ILE A 144 -12.84 8.81 10.06
N GLY A 145 -12.12 9.66 10.77
CA GLY A 145 -12.08 9.71 12.22
C GLY A 145 -13.46 9.70 12.86
N THR A 146 -13.52 8.91 13.92
CA THR A 146 -14.22 9.26 15.15
C THR A 146 -13.70 10.59 15.69
N GLU A 147 -14.34 11.70 15.35
CA GLU A 147 -14.34 12.97 16.08
C GLU A 147 -15.73 13.58 15.83
N GLY A 148 -16.58 13.94 16.77
CA GLY A 148 -16.62 13.92 18.22
C GLY A 148 -17.98 14.51 18.55
N THR A 149 -18.70 13.84 19.44
CA THR A 149 -20.00 14.25 19.98
C THR A 149 -20.00 15.69 20.49
N GLN A 150 -20.85 16.57 19.94
CA GLN A 150 -21.84 17.38 20.69
C GLN A 150 -22.83 18.07 19.77
#